data_AF-A0A2T5G4M6-F1
#
_entry.id   AF-A0A2T5G4M6-F1
#
_cell.length_a   1.000
_cell.length_b   1.000
_cell.length_c   1.000
_cell.angle_alpha   90.00
_cell.angle_beta   90.00
_cell.angle_gamma   90.00
#
_symmetry.space_group_name_H-M   'P 1'
#
loop_
_entity.id
_entity.type
_entity.pdbx_description
1 polymer ?
#
loop_
_entity_poly.entity_id
_entity_poly.type
_entity_poly.pdbx_seq_one_letter_code
_entity_poly.pdbx_strand_id
1 'polypeptide(L)'
;MAHGEVPEAVVRRLPLYLRYLRMLERQGIRTVSSFQMGEDLLLNPAQIRKDLAFFGEFGRKGIGYDVPYLIEKIRHILHLDRCVPIALVGAGNLGTALARYNAFQESHMRITAVFDRDPRKVGQRLTEDLVVYGMDELDRVVREQGIRVGIIAVPRESAQEVLEHMVQAGIRAVLNFAPQILKAPPGVRVHYADITAELATLAYYLHCSPGSPALPSEAAASSPSDAPALGVASVPASPENARPASETPLPHLRPSEEG
;
A
#
# COMPACT_ATOMS: atom_id res chain seq x y z
N MET A 1 -15.88 2.15 28.46
CA MET A 1 -16.93 1.27 27.89
C MET A 1 -16.25 0.14 27.15
N ALA A 2 -16.80 -1.07 27.17
CA ALA A 2 -16.18 -2.22 26.50
C ALA A 2 -16.42 -2.14 24.98
N HIS A 3 -15.43 -1.66 24.24
CA HIS A 3 -15.41 -1.84 22.79
C HIS A 3 -14.76 -3.18 22.47
N GLY A 4 -15.58 -4.16 22.07
CA GLY A 4 -15.08 -5.22 21.19
C GLY A 4 -14.49 -4.57 19.95
N GLU A 5 -13.35 -5.07 19.48
CA GLU A 5 -12.59 -4.44 18.40
C GLU A 5 -13.48 -4.22 17.16
N VAL A 6 -13.60 -2.96 16.72
CA VAL A 6 -14.38 -2.65 15.52
C VAL A 6 -13.73 -3.37 14.33
N PRO A 7 -14.47 -4.19 13.56
CA PRO A 7 -13.86 -4.99 12.51
C PRO A 7 -13.15 -4.11 11.48
N GLU A 8 -11.94 -4.50 11.07
CA GLU A 8 -11.11 -3.70 10.15
C GLU A 8 -11.85 -3.36 8.84
N ALA A 9 -12.68 -4.28 8.34
CA ALA A 9 -13.52 -4.06 7.16
C ALA A 9 -14.51 -2.89 7.31
N VAL A 10 -14.99 -2.59 8.53
CA VAL A 10 -15.83 -1.43 8.82
C VAL A 10 -14.98 -0.15 8.73
N VAL A 11 -13.82 -0.14 9.39
CA VAL A 11 -12.89 1.00 9.40
C VAL A 11 -12.44 1.35 7.97
N ARG A 12 -12.16 0.33 7.13
CA ARG A 12 -11.81 0.51 5.70
C ARG A 12 -12.94 1.11 4.85
N ARG A 13 -14.22 1.00 5.25
CA ARG A 13 -15.37 1.58 4.51
C ARG A 13 -15.73 3.01 4.92
N LEU A 14 -15.40 3.44 6.14
CA LEU A 14 -15.68 4.81 6.61
C LEU A 14 -15.14 5.92 5.67
N PRO A 15 -13.92 5.84 5.10
CA PRO A 15 -13.44 6.84 4.13
C PRO A 15 -14.28 6.92 2.85
N LEU A 16 -14.88 5.81 2.40
CA LEU A 16 -15.76 5.77 1.24
C LEU A 16 -17.07 6.52 1.54
N TYR A 17 -17.66 6.27 2.72
CA TYR A 17 -18.83 7.01 3.20
C TYR A 17 -18.53 8.50 3.30
N LEU A 18 -17.42 8.89 3.92
CA LEU A 18 -17.02 10.29 4.05
C LEU A 18 -16.86 10.98 2.68
N ARG A 19 -16.24 10.31 1.70
CA ARG A 19 -16.05 10.84 0.34
C ARG A 19 -17.40 11.10 -0.35
N TYR A 20 -18.33 10.17 -0.25
CA TYR A 20 -19.67 10.29 -0.85
C TYR A 20 -20.52 11.35 -0.13
N LEU A 21 -20.52 11.38 1.20
CA LEU A 21 -21.25 12.39 1.97
C LEU A 21 -20.74 13.82 1.66
N ARG A 22 -19.42 14.02 1.55
CA ARG A 22 -18.83 15.31 1.09
C ARG A 22 -19.26 15.69 -0.33
N MET A 23 -19.58 14.73 -1.21
CA MET A 23 -20.14 15.02 -2.53
C MET A 23 -21.58 15.53 -2.40
N LEU A 24 -22.42 14.86 -1.60
CA LEU A 24 -23.79 15.27 -1.31
C LEU A 24 -23.85 16.67 -0.66
N GLU A 25 -22.93 16.94 0.28
CA GLU A 25 -22.80 18.24 0.94
C GLU A 25 -22.51 19.37 -0.06
N ARG A 26 -21.58 19.18 -1.00
CA ARG A 26 -21.31 20.13 -2.10
C ARG A 26 -22.49 20.31 -3.06
N GLN A 27 -23.39 19.33 -3.14
CA GLN A 27 -24.64 19.39 -3.91
C GLN A 27 -25.80 20.01 -3.10
N GLY A 28 -25.57 20.42 -1.85
CA GLY A 28 -26.60 20.97 -0.96
C GLY A 28 -27.58 19.94 -0.38
N ILE A 29 -27.32 18.65 -0.57
CA ILE A 29 -28.18 17.56 -0.10
C ILE A 29 -27.98 17.36 1.40
N ARG A 30 -29.03 17.59 2.18
CA ARG A 30 -29.00 17.58 3.65
C ARG A 30 -29.25 16.21 4.28
N THR A 31 -29.93 15.31 3.58
CA THR A 31 -30.35 14.02 4.12
C THR A 31 -30.16 12.90 3.12
N VAL A 32 -29.68 11.73 3.56
CA VAL A 32 -29.53 10.55 2.71
C VAL A 32 -29.98 9.28 3.45
N SER A 33 -30.64 8.36 2.73
CA SER A 33 -31.00 7.05 3.27
C SER A 33 -29.89 6.02 3.08
N SER A 34 -29.87 4.98 3.91
CA SER A 34 -28.98 3.81 3.70
C SER A 34 -29.23 3.08 2.36
N PHE A 35 -30.41 3.29 1.74
CA PHE A 35 -30.73 2.72 0.44
C PHE A 35 -30.00 3.48 -0.69
N GLN A 36 -30.14 4.81 -0.73
CA GLN A 36 -29.41 5.66 -1.67
C GLN A 36 -27.89 5.52 -1.54
N MET A 37 -27.37 5.52 -0.29
CA MET A 37 -25.95 5.22 -0.06
C MET A 37 -25.54 3.83 -0.55
N GLY A 38 -26.47 2.87 -0.58
CA GLY A 38 -26.19 1.50 -1.03
C GLY A 38 -26.12 1.38 -2.54
N GLU A 39 -27.05 2.01 -3.25
CA GLU A 39 -27.04 2.11 -4.72
C GLU A 39 -25.76 2.82 -5.20
N ASP A 40 -25.50 4.03 -4.69
CA ASP A 40 -24.40 4.88 -5.19
C ASP A 40 -22.99 4.37 -4.82
N LEU A 41 -22.88 3.52 -3.79
CA LEU A 41 -21.61 2.92 -3.36
C LEU A 41 -21.47 1.43 -3.71
N LEU A 42 -22.49 0.82 -4.34
CA LEU A 42 -22.58 -0.62 -4.60
C LEU A 42 -22.42 -1.47 -3.32
N LEU A 43 -23.10 -1.06 -2.24
CA LEU A 43 -23.02 -1.69 -0.91
C LEU A 43 -24.41 -2.06 -0.38
N ASN A 44 -24.51 -3.18 0.34
CA ASN A 44 -25.77 -3.59 0.96
C ASN A 44 -26.25 -2.54 2.00
N PRO A 45 -27.47 -1.98 1.88
CA PRO A 45 -28.02 -1.01 2.85
C PRO A 45 -28.03 -1.49 4.31
N ALA A 46 -28.17 -2.80 4.55
CA ALA A 46 -28.09 -3.39 5.88
C ALA A 46 -26.66 -3.38 6.43
N GLN A 47 -25.64 -3.54 5.58
CA GLN A 47 -24.24 -3.43 5.97
C GLN A 47 -23.91 -1.99 6.38
N ILE A 48 -24.36 -0.98 5.61
CA ILE A 48 -24.16 0.43 5.94
C ILE A 48 -24.77 0.77 7.31
N ARG A 49 -26.01 0.31 7.57
CA ARG A 49 -26.64 0.49 8.89
C ARG A 49 -25.83 -0.18 10.01
N LYS A 50 -25.35 -1.41 9.80
CA LYS A 50 -24.55 -2.16 10.79
C LYS A 50 -23.20 -1.48 11.06
N ASP A 51 -22.53 -1.00 10.02
CA ASP A 51 -21.23 -0.31 10.09
C ASP A 51 -21.32 0.97 10.90
N LEU A 52 -22.34 1.77 10.63
CA LEU A 52 -22.60 3.01 11.37
C LEU A 52 -23.00 2.72 12.83
N ALA A 53 -23.82 1.69 13.08
CA ALA A 53 -24.24 1.31 14.42
C ALA A 53 -23.10 0.90 15.36
N PHE A 54 -21.92 0.50 14.86
CA PHE A 54 -20.74 0.23 15.71
C PHE A 54 -20.25 1.48 16.48
N PHE A 55 -20.54 2.69 15.97
CA PHE A 55 -20.07 3.95 16.55
C PHE A 55 -21.18 4.81 17.17
N GLY A 56 -22.45 4.35 17.08
CA GLY A 56 -23.61 5.03 17.66
C GLY A 56 -24.80 5.13 16.70
N GLU A 57 -25.85 5.82 17.14
CA GLU A 57 -27.04 6.06 16.35
C GLU A 57 -26.95 7.41 15.61
N PHE A 58 -26.68 7.37 14.31
CA PHE A 58 -26.58 8.58 13.47
C PHE A 58 -27.80 8.85 12.59
N GLY A 59 -28.78 7.95 12.54
CA GLY A 59 -29.93 8.02 11.64
C GLY A 59 -31.26 7.98 12.37
N ARG A 60 -32.29 8.55 11.74
CA ARG A 60 -33.68 8.51 12.23
C ARG A 60 -34.54 7.65 11.29
N LYS A 61 -35.31 6.72 11.87
CA LYS A 61 -36.22 5.84 11.10
C LYS A 61 -37.20 6.67 10.27
N GLY A 62 -37.27 6.41 8.97
CA GLY A 62 -38.12 7.14 8.02
C GLY A 62 -37.55 8.46 7.49
N ILE A 63 -36.43 8.96 8.02
CA ILE A 63 -35.77 10.21 7.56
C ILE A 63 -34.41 9.92 6.94
N GLY A 64 -33.65 8.95 7.48
CA GLY A 64 -32.28 8.66 7.07
C GLY A 64 -31.25 9.34 7.96
N TYR A 65 -30.10 9.67 7.38
CA TYR A 65 -28.98 10.35 8.04
C TYR A 65 -28.94 11.82 7.64
N ASP A 66 -28.68 12.70 8.59
CA ASP A 66 -28.29 14.08 8.31
C ASP A 66 -26.85 14.10 7.78
N VAL A 67 -26.63 14.68 6.61
CA VAL A 67 -25.37 14.60 5.86
C VAL A 67 -24.25 15.39 6.57
N PRO A 68 -24.42 16.69 6.92
CA PRO A 68 -23.41 17.42 7.69
C PRO A 68 -23.05 16.76 9.02
N TYR A 69 -24.03 16.32 9.80
CA TYR A 69 -23.81 15.63 11.08
C TYR A 69 -23.03 14.32 10.89
N LEU A 70 -23.39 13.51 9.90
CA LEU A 70 -22.69 12.24 9.64
C LEU A 70 -21.26 12.47 9.13
N ILE A 71 -21.01 13.53 8.37
CA ILE A 71 -19.64 13.97 7.99
C ILE A 71 -18.82 14.28 9.24
N GLU A 72 -19.35 15.11 10.15
CA GLU A 72 -18.68 15.46 11.41
C GLU A 72 -18.34 14.19 12.23
N LYS A 73 -19.30 13.29 12.42
CA LYS A 73 -19.07 12.07 13.20
C LYS A 73 -18.07 11.11 12.55
N ILE A 74 -18.14 10.90 11.23
CA ILE A 74 -17.16 10.03 10.56
C ILE A 74 -15.76 10.65 10.56
N ARG A 75 -15.62 11.98 10.43
CA ARG A 75 -14.33 12.66 10.59
C ARG A 75 -13.74 12.45 11.98
N HIS A 76 -14.54 12.62 13.03
CA HIS A 76 -14.11 12.41 14.41
C HIS A 76 -13.68 10.96 14.68
N ILE A 77 -14.45 9.98 14.20
CA ILE A 77 -14.08 8.54 14.28
C ILE A 77 -12.74 8.28 13.58
N LEU A 78 -12.54 8.86 12.39
CA LEU A 78 -11.28 8.76 11.63
C LEU A 78 -10.17 9.68 12.13
N HIS A 79 -10.40 10.48 13.18
CA HIS A 79 -9.48 11.47 13.73
C HIS A 79 -9.00 12.54 12.73
N LEU A 80 -9.86 12.88 11.74
CA LEU A 80 -9.61 13.84 10.66
C LEU A 80 -10.07 15.28 11.01
N ASP A 81 -10.10 15.61 12.30
CA ASP A 81 -10.42 16.97 12.79
C ASP A 81 -9.16 17.85 12.93
N ARG A 82 -7.99 17.22 12.84
CA ARG A 82 -6.66 17.85 12.84
C ARG A 82 -5.86 17.38 11.64
N CYS A 83 -4.85 18.15 11.25
CA CYS A 83 -3.87 17.68 10.26
C CYS A 83 -3.12 16.45 10.80
N VAL A 84 -3.03 15.41 9.97
CA VAL A 84 -2.26 14.19 10.18
C VAL A 84 -1.03 14.30 9.28
N PRO A 85 0.15 14.64 9.83
CA PRO A 85 1.38 14.75 9.06
C PRO A 85 1.90 13.36 8.70
N ILE A 86 2.40 13.23 7.47
CA ILE A 86 2.84 11.97 6.85
C ILE A 86 4.27 12.11 6.36
N ALA A 87 5.12 11.13 6.70
CA ALA A 87 6.45 10.95 6.11
C ALA A 87 6.33 10.05 4.86
N LEU A 88 6.91 10.46 3.74
CA LEU A 88 7.07 9.63 2.55
C LEU A 88 8.55 9.26 2.40
N VAL A 89 8.85 7.97 2.24
CA VAL A 89 10.22 7.51 1.94
C VAL A 89 10.27 6.98 0.50
N GLY A 90 11.21 7.52 -0.27
CA GLY A 90 11.40 7.28 -1.70
C GLY A 90 10.88 8.44 -2.55
N ALA A 91 11.75 9.39 -2.90
CA ALA A 91 11.50 10.43 -3.91
C ALA A 91 11.73 9.87 -5.33
N GLY A 92 11.15 8.70 -5.63
CA GLY A 92 11.09 8.13 -6.98
C GLY A 92 9.93 8.72 -7.80
N ASN A 93 9.66 8.16 -8.98
CA ASN A 93 8.52 8.56 -9.82
C ASN A 93 7.19 8.47 -9.05
N LEU A 94 6.93 7.33 -8.41
CA LEU A 94 5.73 7.09 -7.62
C LEU A 94 5.63 8.04 -6.41
N GLY A 95 6.69 8.13 -5.60
CA GLY A 95 6.70 9.03 -4.44
C GLY A 95 6.51 10.49 -4.81
N THR A 96 7.15 10.97 -5.88
CA THR A 96 6.98 12.34 -6.39
C THR A 96 5.54 12.58 -6.86
N ALA A 97 4.92 11.61 -7.54
CA ALA A 97 3.52 11.68 -7.93
C ALA A 97 2.57 11.72 -6.72
N LEU A 98 2.82 10.88 -5.69
CA LEU A 98 2.05 10.87 -4.45
C LEU A 98 2.17 12.19 -3.68
N ALA A 99 3.40 12.73 -3.55
CA ALA A 99 3.68 14.01 -2.89
C ALA A 99 2.94 15.17 -3.58
N ARG A 100 3.06 15.26 -4.91
CA ARG A 100 2.37 16.30 -5.71
C ARG A 100 0.86 16.15 -5.63
N TYR A 101 0.32 14.95 -5.85
CA TYR A 101 -1.12 14.71 -5.77
C TYR A 101 -1.68 15.10 -4.40
N ASN A 102 -1.04 14.67 -3.31
CA ASN A 102 -1.47 14.98 -1.96
C ASN A 102 -1.43 16.49 -1.64
N ALA A 103 -0.42 17.22 -2.12
CA ALA A 103 -0.31 18.67 -1.90
C ALA A 103 -1.48 19.46 -2.51
N PHE A 104 -2.10 18.98 -3.58
CA PHE A 104 -3.29 19.59 -4.21
C PHE A 104 -4.64 19.12 -3.62
N GLN A 105 -4.65 18.13 -2.72
CA GLN A 105 -5.90 17.66 -2.11
C GLN A 105 -6.26 18.48 -0.85
N GLU A 106 -7.52 18.91 -0.76
CA GLU A 106 -8.12 19.43 0.48
C GLU A 106 -8.35 18.30 1.49
N SER A 107 -7.24 17.85 2.09
CA SER A 107 -7.16 16.69 2.96
C SER A 107 -6.59 17.07 4.32
N HIS A 108 -7.16 16.47 5.37
CA HIS A 108 -6.56 16.50 6.71
C HIS A 108 -5.41 15.50 6.86
N MET A 109 -5.00 14.82 5.78
CA MET A 109 -3.82 13.95 5.73
C MET A 109 -2.84 14.54 4.72
N ARG A 110 -1.72 15.08 5.20
CA ARG A 110 -0.75 15.83 4.38
C ARG A 110 0.65 15.25 4.50
N ILE A 111 1.32 15.05 3.38
CA ILE A 111 2.74 14.69 3.32
C ILE A 111 3.53 15.95 3.66
N THR A 112 4.24 15.91 4.80
CA THR A 112 4.97 17.06 5.36
C THR A 112 6.49 16.87 5.35
N ALA A 113 6.96 15.65 5.10
CA ALA A 113 8.36 15.34 4.90
C ALA A 113 8.52 14.23 3.85
N VAL A 114 9.52 14.37 2.98
CA VAL A 114 9.93 13.32 2.03
C VAL A 114 11.40 12.98 2.26
N PHE A 115 11.75 11.71 2.23
CA PHE A 115 13.11 11.22 2.47
C PHE A 115 13.59 10.39 1.28
N ASP A 116 14.87 10.49 0.94
CA ASP A 116 15.52 9.60 -0.02
C ASP A 116 16.99 9.37 0.39
N ARG A 117 17.58 8.26 -0.07
CA ARG A 117 18.98 7.91 0.18
C ARG A 117 19.91 8.44 -0.92
N ASP A 118 19.39 8.76 -2.10
CA ASP A 118 20.16 9.32 -3.21
C ASP A 118 20.57 10.77 -2.91
N PRO A 119 21.87 11.08 -2.69
CA PRO A 119 22.31 12.43 -2.34
C PRO A 119 22.01 13.47 -3.41
N ARG A 120 21.78 13.06 -4.66
CA ARG A 120 21.39 13.95 -5.76
C ARG A 120 19.97 14.47 -5.63
N LYS A 121 19.13 13.77 -4.85
CA LYS A 121 17.73 14.16 -4.57
C LYS A 121 17.57 14.94 -3.28
N VAL A 122 18.43 14.73 -2.29
CA VAL A 122 18.40 15.49 -1.04
C VAL A 122 18.53 17.00 -1.34
N GLY A 123 17.71 17.81 -0.71
CA GLY A 123 17.58 19.25 -0.98
C GLY A 123 16.70 19.60 -2.19
N GLN A 124 16.28 18.65 -3.05
CA GLN A 124 15.35 18.95 -4.13
C GLN A 124 13.97 19.34 -3.59
N ARG A 125 13.34 20.33 -4.22
CA ARG A 125 12.00 20.81 -3.90
C ARG A 125 10.96 20.12 -4.81
N LEU A 126 10.00 19.42 -4.22
CA LEU A 126 8.97 18.65 -4.95
C LEU A 126 7.69 19.47 -5.19
N THR A 127 7.34 20.34 -4.24
CA THR A 127 6.28 21.36 -4.26
C THR A 127 6.75 22.58 -3.46
N GLU A 128 6.02 23.70 -3.46
CA GLU A 128 6.45 24.94 -2.79
C GLU A 128 6.88 24.75 -1.33
N ASP A 129 6.13 23.94 -0.57
CA ASP A 129 6.36 23.68 0.86
C ASP A 129 7.17 22.41 1.17
N LEU A 130 7.58 21.61 0.17
CA LEU A 130 8.06 20.25 0.39
C LEU A 130 9.42 20.00 -0.25
N VAL A 131 10.41 19.73 0.59
CA VAL A 131 11.79 19.36 0.22
C VAL A 131 12.09 17.90 0.57
N VAL A 132 13.06 17.31 -0.12
CA VAL A 132 13.58 15.97 0.18
C VAL A 132 14.71 16.06 1.19
N TYR A 133 14.54 15.39 2.33
CA TYR A 133 15.54 15.23 3.39
C TYR A 133 16.41 13.98 3.16
N GLY A 134 17.58 13.95 3.81
CA GLY A 134 18.39 12.74 3.91
C GLY A 134 17.76 11.69 4.85
N MET A 135 18.01 10.41 4.61
CA MET A 135 17.54 9.32 5.50
C MET A 135 18.09 9.42 6.93
N ASP A 136 19.25 10.05 7.11
CA ASP A 136 19.88 10.38 8.38
C ASP A 136 19.07 11.40 9.20
N GLU A 137 18.28 12.26 8.55
CA GLU A 137 17.42 13.24 9.23
C GLU A 137 16.05 12.68 9.64
N LEU A 138 15.68 11.48 9.17
CA LEU A 138 14.35 10.88 9.36
C LEU A 138 13.94 10.86 10.84
N ASP A 139 14.84 10.40 11.70
CA ASP A 139 14.63 10.27 13.15
C ASP A 139 14.40 11.61 13.86
N ARG A 140 14.99 12.69 13.32
CA ARG A 140 14.85 14.06 13.83
C ARG A 140 13.51 14.65 13.36
N VAL A 141 13.29 14.68 12.05
CA VAL A 141 12.13 15.31 11.41
C VAL A 141 10.81 14.64 11.81
N VAL A 142 10.78 13.30 11.93
CA VAL A 142 9.59 12.56 12.39
C VAL A 142 9.19 12.96 13.81
N ARG A 143 10.15 13.19 14.72
CA ARG A 143 9.88 13.57 16.10
C ARG A 143 9.48 15.05 16.22
N GLU A 144 10.19 15.94 15.54
CA GLU A 144 9.87 17.38 15.50
C GLU A 144 8.47 17.65 14.94
N GLN A 145 8.08 16.98 13.85
CA GLN A 145 6.77 17.14 13.22
C GLN A 145 5.67 16.24 13.82
N GLY A 146 5.99 15.39 14.80
CA GLY A 146 5.03 14.47 15.43
C GLY A 146 4.44 13.42 14.48
N ILE A 147 5.19 13.01 13.45
CA ILE A 147 4.72 12.09 12.40
C ILE A 147 4.49 10.69 12.98
N ARG A 148 3.29 10.14 12.77
CA ARG A 148 2.90 8.79 13.22
C ARG A 148 2.48 7.85 12.09
N VAL A 149 2.27 8.41 10.90
CA VAL A 149 1.86 7.72 9.68
C VAL A 149 2.94 7.93 8.61
N GLY A 150 3.23 6.92 7.81
CA GLY A 150 4.15 7.08 6.70
C GLY A 150 3.85 6.22 5.48
N ILE A 151 4.55 6.51 4.38
CA ILE A 151 4.42 5.83 3.09
C ILE A 151 5.79 5.31 2.66
N ILE A 152 5.86 4.06 2.24
CA ILE A 152 7.05 3.44 1.65
C ILE A 152 6.84 3.31 0.15
N ALA A 153 7.61 4.04 -0.64
CA ALA A 153 7.59 4.07 -2.10
C ALA A 153 9.00 3.82 -2.70
N VAL A 154 9.76 2.94 -2.06
CA VAL A 154 11.13 2.53 -2.45
C VAL A 154 11.12 1.17 -3.17
N PRO A 155 12.20 0.79 -3.88
CA PRO A 155 12.38 -0.57 -4.41
C PRO A 155 12.28 -1.64 -3.32
N ARG A 156 11.94 -2.87 -3.74
CA ARG A 156 11.71 -4.02 -2.85
C ARG A 156 12.84 -4.23 -1.85
N GLU A 157 14.08 -4.13 -2.33
CA GLU A 157 15.32 -4.44 -1.63
C GLU A 157 15.54 -3.54 -0.40
N SER A 158 15.03 -2.30 -0.43
CA SER A 158 15.19 -1.31 0.64
C SER A 158 13.98 -1.19 1.57
N ALA A 159 12.85 -1.83 1.24
CA ALA A 159 11.58 -1.57 1.91
C ALA A 159 11.54 -2.02 3.39
N GLN A 160 12.26 -3.10 3.72
CA GLN A 160 12.38 -3.60 5.11
C GLN A 160 13.27 -2.69 5.98
N GLU A 161 14.44 -2.29 5.46
CA GLU A 161 15.37 -1.33 6.11
C GLU A 161 14.62 -0.01 6.42
N VAL A 162 13.89 0.51 5.44
CA VAL A 162 13.08 1.73 5.59
C VAL A 162 11.98 1.56 6.65
N LEU A 163 11.26 0.43 6.70
CA LEU A 163 10.26 0.19 7.75
C LEU A 163 10.89 0.22 9.14
N GLU A 164 12.06 -0.39 9.32
CA GLU A 164 12.75 -0.46 10.60
C GLU A 164 13.15 0.94 11.09
N HIS A 165 13.73 1.79 10.23
CA HIS A 165 14.00 3.20 10.54
C HIS A 165 12.73 3.98 10.90
N MET A 166 11.66 3.85 10.10
CA MET A 166 10.38 4.53 10.37
C MET A 166 9.80 4.14 11.74
N VAL A 167 9.89 2.86 12.12
CA VAL A 167 9.41 2.39 13.41
C VAL A 167 10.27 2.88 14.58
N GLN A 168 11.61 2.93 14.42
CA GLN A 168 12.53 3.50 15.41
C GLN A 168 12.25 5.01 15.63
N ALA A 169 11.97 5.75 14.56
CA ALA A 169 11.62 7.17 14.61
C ALA A 169 10.30 7.46 15.36
N GLY A 170 9.35 6.50 15.37
CA GLY A 170 8.07 6.61 16.10
C GLY A 170 6.81 6.38 15.26
N ILE A 171 6.96 6.09 13.96
CA ILE A 171 5.84 5.77 13.06
C ILE A 171 5.21 4.44 13.47
N ARG A 172 3.88 4.37 13.42
CA ARG A 172 3.10 3.17 13.82
C ARG A 172 2.06 2.72 12.78
N ALA A 173 1.80 3.53 11.76
CA ALA A 173 0.99 3.13 10.61
C ALA A 173 1.77 3.40 9.32
N VAL A 174 1.88 2.40 8.45
CA VAL A 174 2.63 2.49 7.19
C VAL A 174 1.76 2.03 6.03
N LEU A 175 1.77 2.79 4.94
CA LEU A 175 1.26 2.39 3.64
C LEU A 175 2.45 1.99 2.76
N ASN A 176 2.55 0.71 2.42
CA ASN A 176 3.64 0.16 1.63
C ASN A 176 3.22 -0.07 0.17
N PHE A 177 3.95 0.53 -0.76
CA PHE A 177 3.83 0.29 -2.21
C PHE A 177 4.90 -0.66 -2.76
N ALA A 178 5.89 -1.07 -1.95
CA ALA A 178 6.90 -2.02 -2.39
C ALA A 178 6.30 -3.44 -2.51
N PRO A 179 6.60 -4.20 -3.58
CA PRO A 179 6.02 -5.53 -3.84
C PRO A 179 6.68 -6.62 -2.98
N GLN A 180 6.55 -6.48 -1.66
CA GLN A 180 7.07 -7.41 -0.65
C GLN A 180 6.30 -7.25 0.66
N ILE A 181 6.02 -8.40 1.31
CA ILE A 181 5.50 -8.46 2.67
C ILE A 181 6.63 -8.06 3.64
N LEU A 182 6.36 -7.04 4.48
CA LEU A 182 7.30 -6.49 5.45
C LEU A 182 7.05 -7.07 6.84
N LYS A 183 8.14 -7.28 7.59
CA LYS A 183 8.10 -7.75 8.97
C LYS A 183 7.97 -6.55 9.91
N ALA A 184 6.74 -6.28 10.35
CA ALA A 184 6.43 -5.23 11.31
C ALA A 184 6.42 -5.77 12.75
N PRO A 185 6.98 -5.06 13.75
CA PRO A 185 6.88 -5.46 15.15
C PRO A 185 5.47 -5.19 15.72
N PRO A 186 5.12 -5.78 16.89
CA PRO A 186 3.83 -5.56 17.53
C PRO A 186 3.49 -4.09 17.72
N GLY A 187 2.23 -3.73 17.45
CA GLY A 187 1.74 -2.35 17.54
C GLY A 187 2.05 -1.46 16.32
N VAL A 188 2.71 -1.98 15.28
CA VAL A 188 2.85 -1.33 13.97
C VAL A 188 1.87 -1.95 12.98
N ARG A 189 1.08 -1.13 12.29
CA ARG A 189 0.18 -1.55 11.21
C ARG A 189 0.81 -1.25 9.86
N VAL A 190 0.83 -2.23 8.97
CA VAL A 190 1.25 -2.07 7.57
C VAL A 190 0.08 -2.41 6.66
N HIS A 191 -0.37 -1.45 5.86
CA HIS A 191 -1.27 -1.66 4.75
C HIS A 191 -0.47 -1.73 3.45
N TYR A 192 -0.87 -2.61 2.54
CA TYR A 192 -0.21 -2.81 1.25
C TYR A 192 -1.06 -2.20 0.14
N ALA A 193 -0.42 -1.47 -0.76
CA ALA A 193 -1.01 -0.91 -1.97
C ALA A 193 -0.34 -1.53 -3.20
N ASP A 194 -0.52 -2.84 -3.37
CA ASP A 194 0.06 -3.62 -4.45
C ASP A 194 -0.81 -3.51 -5.72
N ILE A 195 -0.55 -2.47 -6.51
CA ILE A 195 -1.25 -2.21 -7.78
C ILE A 195 -1.10 -3.41 -8.75
N THR A 196 0.01 -4.14 -8.70
CA THR A 196 0.25 -5.30 -9.58
C THR A 196 -0.66 -6.47 -9.21
N ALA A 197 -0.81 -6.75 -7.91
CA ALA A 197 -1.74 -7.77 -7.43
C ALA A 197 -3.19 -7.44 -7.78
N GLU A 198 -3.63 -6.19 -7.58
CA GLU A 198 -4.97 -5.73 -7.94
C GLU A 198 -5.23 -5.86 -9.45
N LEU A 199 -4.26 -5.47 -10.30
CA LEU A 199 -4.37 -5.62 -11.76
C LEU A 199 -4.40 -7.10 -12.20
N ALA A 200 -3.63 -7.98 -11.55
CA ALA A 200 -3.67 -9.42 -11.82
C ALA A 200 -5.03 -10.04 -11.42
N THR A 201 -5.62 -9.59 -10.32
CA THR A 201 -6.98 -9.96 -9.92
C THR A 201 -8.03 -9.50 -10.94
N LEU A 202 -7.90 -8.28 -11.50
CA LEU A 202 -8.77 -7.83 -12.58
C LEU A 202 -8.59 -8.65 -13.87
N ALA A 203 -7.34 -9.03 -14.22
CA ALA A 203 -7.05 -9.86 -15.39
C ALA A 203 -7.70 -11.24 -15.33
N TYR A 204 -7.77 -11.86 -14.14
CA TYR A 204 -8.49 -13.12 -13.93
C TYR A 204 -9.97 -13.04 -14.38
N TYR A 205 -10.67 -11.96 -14.03
CA TYR A 205 -12.09 -11.79 -14.38
C TYR A 205 -12.37 -11.63 -15.88
N LEU A 206 -11.38 -11.23 -16.69
CA LEU A 206 -11.50 -11.22 -18.16
C LEU A 206 -11.75 -12.63 -18.71
N HIS A 207 -11.15 -13.66 -18.09
CA HIS A 207 -11.29 -15.07 -18.47
C HIS A 207 -12.44 -15.80 -17.75
N CYS A 208 -13.10 -15.15 -16.78
CA CYS A 208 -14.29 -15.68 -16.10
C CYS A 208 -15.60 -14.99 -16.50
N SER A 209 -15.59 -14.22 -17.58
CA SER A 209 -16.82 -13.72 -18.21
C SER A 209 -17.69 -14.88 -18.73
N PRO A 210 -19.03 -14.82 -18.62
CA PRO A 210 -19.91 -15.86 -19.14
C PRO A 210 -19.79 -15.95 -20.67
N GLY A 211 -19.01 -16.94 -21.14
CA GLY A 211 -18.68 -17.13 -22.56
C GLY A 211 -17.19 -17.38 -22.85
N SER A 212 -16.28 -17.20 -21.89
CA SER A 212 -14.88 -17.61 -22.08
C SER A 212 -14.71 -19.13 -21.94
N PRO A 213 -13.90 -19.80 -22.78
CA PRO A 213 -13.59 -21.21 -22.59
C PRO A 213 -12.83 -21.42 -21.28
N ALA A 214 -13.20 -22.44 -20.52
CA ALA A 214 -12.54 -22.77 -19.26
C ALA A 214 -11.03 -23.02 -19.49
N LEU A 215 -10.20 -22.54 -18.56
CA LEU A 215 -8.77 -22.78 -18.56
C LEU A 215 -8.50 -24.30 -18.67
N PRO A 216 -7.60 -24.74 -19.57
CA PRO A 216 -7.29 -26.15 -19.71
C PRO A 216 -6.70 -26.69 -18.40
N SER A 217 -7.33 -27.73 -17.85
CA SER A 217 -6.87 -28.38 -16.64
C SER A 217 -5.62 -29.21 -16.96
N GLU A 218 -4.46 -28.81 -16.43
CA GLU A 218 -3.23 -29.62 -16.44
C GLU A 218 -3.31 -30.80 -15.45
N ALA A 219 -4.39 -31.57 -15.52
CA ALA A 219 -4.62 -32.80 -14.75
C ALA A 219 -4.48 -34.05 -15.65
N ALA A 220 -3.43 -34.07 -16.48
CA ALA A 220 -3.13 -35.19 -17.39
C ALA A 220 -1.61 -35.40 -17.64
N ALA A 221 -0.77 -35.16 -16.63
CA ALA A 221 0.61 -35.64 -16.61
C ALA A 221 0.69 -36.88 -15.70
N SER A 222 0.66 -38.06 -16.33
CA SER A 222 0.55 -39.36 -15.66
C SER A 222 1.78 -39.76 -14.84
N SER A 223 1.54 -40.36 -13.66
CA SER A 223 2.53 -40.94 -12.76
C SER A 223 3.38 -42.05 -13.42
N PRO A 224 4.68 -42.18 -13.08
CA PRO A 224 5.43 -43.40 -13.34
C PRO A 224 5.20 -44.40 -12.19
N SER A 225 4.48 -45.49 -12.46
CA SER A 225 4.34 -46.62 -11.53
C SER A 225 4.34 -47.94 -12.30
N ASP A 226 5.49 -48.31 -12.84
CA ASP A 226 5.81 -49.71 -13.09
C ASP A 226 7.32 -49.92 -12.90
N ALA A 227 7.67 -50.73 -11.90
CA ALA A 227 9.04 -51.15 -11.63
C ALA A 227 9.04 -52.62 -11.17
N PRO A 228 9.53 -53.56 -12.01
CA PRO A 228 9.99 -54.85 -11.55
C PRO A 228 11.44 -54.77 -11.04
N ALA A 229 11.83 -55.69 -10.17
CA ALA A 229 13.03 -55.57 -9.34
C ALA A 229 14.23 -56.44 -9.77
N LEU A 230 15.38 -56.16 -9.13
CA LEU A 230 16.55 -57.02 -8.89
C LEU A 230 17.57 -57.26 -10.04
N GLY A 231 18.83 -56.86 -9.78
CA GLY A 231 20.00 -57.18 -10.60
C GLY A 231 21.30 -56.54 -10.11
N VAL A 232 22.04 -57.22 -9.22
CA VAL A 232 23.44 -56.93 -8.79
C VAL A 232 24.36 -56.70 -10.01
N ALA A 233 25.38 -55.84 -10.08
CA ALA A 233 26.18 -55.05 -9.13
C ALA A 233 26.66 -53.72 -9.83
N SER A 234 27.69 -52.93 -9.49
CA SER A 234 28.79 -52.95 -8.49
C SER A 234 29.33 -51.51 -8.21
N VAL A 235 30.43 -51.40 -7.44
CA VAL A 235 31.25 -50.19 -7.14
C VAL A 235 32.73 -50.67 -7.26
N PRO A 236 33.76 -49.92 -7.77
CA PRO A 236 34.11 -48.51 -7.53
C PRO A 236 34.57 -47.75 -8.83
N ALA A 237 35.24 -46.58 -8.87
CA ALA A 237 35.85 -45.66 -7.90
C ALA A 237 35.89 -44.19 -8.44
N SER A 238 36.04 -43.20 -7.56
CA SER A 238 36.57 -41.84 -7.85
C SER A 238 38.12 -41.85 -7.81
N PRO A 239 38.91 -40.80 -8.20
CA PRO A 239 38.64 -39.35 -8.29
C PRO A 239 39.05 -38.74 -9.68
N GLU A 240 39.43 -37.47 -9.94
CA GLU A 240 39.80 -36.28 -9.14
C GLU A 240 39.67 -34.94 -9.94
N ASN A 241 40.15 -33.83 -9.35
CA ASN A 241 40.70 -32.55 -9.90
C ASN A 241 40.60 -32.25 -11.41
N ALA A 242 40.26 -31.03 -11.86
CA ALA A 242 40.99 -29.79 -11.52
C ALA A 242 40.22 -28.47 -11.80
N ARG A 243 40.63 -27.37 -11.15
CA ARG A 243 40.35 -25.96 -11.54
C ARG A 243 41.62 -25.34 -12.23
N PRO A 244 41.74 -24.02 -12.43
CA PRO A 244 41.50 -23.36 -13.72
C PRO A 244 42.75 -22.65 -14.30
N ALA A 245 42.63 -22.11 -15.51
CA ALA A 245 43.61 -21.21 -16.15
C ALA A 245 42.90 -20.30 -17.17
N SER A 246 43.32 -19.08 -17.49
CA SER A 246 44.29 -18.15 -16.88
C SER A 246 44.11 -16.76 -17.54
N GLU A 247 44.63 -15.69 -16.93
CA GLU A 247 44.52 -14.30 -17.41
C GLU A 247 45.34 -14.01 -18.68
N THR A 248 44.92 -13.02 -19.49
CA THR A 248 45.81 -12.05 -20.19
C THR A 248 45.02 -10.79 -20.61
N PRO A 249 45.59 -9.56 -20.65
CA PRO A 249 44.81 -8.31 -20.60
C PRO A 249 44.73 -7.46 -21.89
N LEU A 250 44.00 -6.34 -21.75
CA LEU A 250 43.65 -5.24 -22.68
C LEU A 250 44.76 -4.73 -23.63
N PRO A 251 44.35 -3.96 -24.67
CA PRO A 251 44.79 -2.55 -24.67
C PRO A 251 43.67 -1.52 -24.90
N HIS A 252 43.97 -0.27 -24.53
CA HIS A 252 43.10 0.91 -24.61
C HIS A 252 42.85 1.42 -26.04
N LEU A 253 41.69 2.05 -26.26
CA LEU A 253 41.52 3.08 -27.28
C LEU A 253 41.16 4.44 -26.63
N ARG A 254 41.70 5.52 -27.22
CA ARG A 254 41.48 6.92 -26.83
C ARG A 254 40.25 7.50 -27.57
N PRO A 255 39.68 8.63 -27.12
CA PRO A 255 38.48 9.20 -27.73
C PRO A 255 38.79 9.90 -29.07
N SER A 256 37.78 9.94 -29.94
CA SER A 256 37.72 10.84 -31.10
C SER A 256 36.77 12.00 -30.79
N GLU A 257 37.23 13.21 -31.05
CA GLU A 257 36.40 14.42 -31.12
C GLU A 257 35.61 14.42 -32.44
N GLU A 258 34.35 14.88 -32.44
CA GLU A 258 33.66 15.41 -33.63
C GLU A 258 32.31 16.05 -33.24
N GLY A 259 31.95 17.16 -33.91
CA GLY A 259 30.56 17.67 -34.02
C GLY A 259 30.15 18.80 -33.07
#